data_AF-A0A151I897-F1
#
_entry.id   AF-A0A151I897-F1
#
_cell.length_a   1.000
_cell.length_b   1.000
_cell.length_c   1.000
_cell.angle_alpha   90.00
_cell.angle_beta   90.00
_cell.angle_gamma   90.00
#
_symmetry.space_group_name_H-M   'P 1'
#
loop_
_entity.id
_entity.type
_entity.pdbx_description
1 polymer ?
#
loop_
_entity_poly.entity_id
_entity_poly.type
_entity_poly.pdbx_seq_one_letter_code
_entity_poly.pdbx_strand_id
1 'polypeptide(L)'
;MEDYERLERELLEHCGRVATLDECFAWLERCNECNECIESLECRAKRPRLTVGHRQSAVARIARLEGARTLLEQRHVNLLYVQDGDGHFVCIKHLSRLVSAQINKYGHKKYFCDRCLHYFSSNEKLERHSEDCQKLNTCAIRLPSTDDKWLEFRKYCRKERAPFVVYADLECVLKKTEDAAAAGSSYAYQRHEAFSIAYYVHCSYDSALSEYRCRRGNDCVSWFASQLEALAHRVKNIITTNRPMDFTRDDWRRFHCHLTGRYRGPTHKGCNVNYKDSPYIPVVFHNLSGYDAHFVVQEIATRFQGQVDLLPLTKEKYISFTKHVKDTSDKDSRKSVKLRFIDSYKFLSAGLDKLASYLDKDKLKIVRSEFLALSDEDFDLLTRKGVFPYEYVDSVERLNDTRLPPRESFHSSLTGDTVSESDYAHAENVWQRFSVRTLGEYSDLYLKTDVLLLADVFENFRDSCELRTRSRALLHPARFHVGRDA
;
A
#
# COMPACT_ATOMS: atom_id res chain seq x y z
N MET A 1 48.80 25.95 28.28
CA MET A 1 48.88 24.61 27.65
C MET A 1 48.31 23.51 28.55
N GLU A 2 48.39 23.63 29.89
CA GLU A 2 47.98 22.55 30.81
C GLU A 2 46.47 22.28 30.93
N ASP A 3 45.60 23.24 30.59
CA ASP A 3 44.15 23.14 30.89
C ASP A 3 43.39 22.18 29.93
N TYR A 4 43.64 22.28 28.62
CA TYR A 4 43.00 21.41 27.62
C TYR A 4 43.62 20.00 27.56
N GLU A 5 44.87 19.83 28.02
CA GLU A 5 45.52 18.52 28.21
C GLU A 5 44.94 17.72 29.36
N ARG A 6 44.48 18.42 30.40
CA ARG A 6 43.72 17.79 31.48
C ARG A 6 42.31 17.47 31.00
N LEU A 7 41.66 18.42 30.32
CA LEU A 7 40.31 18.25 29.79
C LEU A 7 40.20 17.10 28.76
N GLU A 8 41.14 16.96 27.82
CA GLU A 8 41.16 15.83 26.87
C GLU A 8 41.28 14.49 27.61
N ARG A 9 42.19 14.38 28.59
CA ARG A 9 42.36 13.14 29.37
C ARG A 9 41.11 12.79 30.18
N GLU A 10 40.51 13.78 30.83
CA GLU A 10 39.24 13.62 31.53
C GLU A 10 38.12 13.18 30.58
N LEU A 11 38.03 13.76 29.38
CA LEU A 11 37.03 13.38 28.38
C LEU A 11 37.24 11.96 27.86
N LEU A 12 38.48 11.56 27.58
CA LEU A 12 38.80 10.20 27.12
C LEU A 12 38.54 9.14 28.20
N GLU A 13 38.84 9.45 29.48
CA GLU A 13 38.53 8.56 30.61
C GLU A 13 37.04 8.49 30.94
N HIS A 14 36.33 9.61 30.77
CA HIS A 14 34.88 9.70 31.01
C HIS A 14 34.09 9.06 29.88
N CYS A 15 34.59 9.06 28.64
CA CYS A 15 33.94 8.46 27.48
C CYS A 15 33.54 6.99 27.72
N GLY A 16 34.38 6.22 28.40
CA GLY A 16 34.09 4.82 28.75
C GLY A 16 33.09 4.63 29.90
N ARG A 17 32.79 5.70 30.65
CA ARG A 17 31.92 5.69 31.85
C ARG A 17 30.58 6.37 31.64
N VAL A 18 30.37 7.07 30.52
CA VAL A 18 29.06 7.63 30.13
C VAL A 18 28.04 6.50 30.12
N ALA A 19 26.95 6.64 30.88
CA ALA A 19 25.89 5.64 31.00
C ALA A 19 24.51 6.20 30.62
N THR A 20 24.31 7.52 30.67
CA THR A 20 23.03 8.17 30.38
C THR A 20 23.10 9.13 29.18
N LEU A 21 21.91 9.49 28.65
CA LEU A 21 21.80 10.41 27.51
C LEU A 21 22.23 11.84 27.88
N ASP A 22 21.90 12.27 29.10
CA ASP A 22 22.27 13.59 29.63
C ASP A 22 23.79 13.69 29.82
N GLU A 23 24.42 12.63 30.32
CA GLU A 23 25.89 12.53 30.38
C GLU A 23 26.53 12.53 28.99
N CYS A 24 25.87 11.94 27.98
CA CYS A 24 26.35 11.94 26.60
C CYS A 24 26.31 13.34 26.00
N PHE A 25 25.20 14.09 26.19
CA PHE A 25 25.10 15.47 25.71
C PHE A 25 26.08 16.39 26.43
N ALA A 26 26.20 16.29 27.75
CA ALA A 26 27.19 17.04 28.52
C ALA A 26 28.63 16.70 28.09
N TRP A 27 28.90 15.45 27.73
CA TRP A 27 30.20 15.04 27.20
C TRP A 27 30.46 15.63 25.80
N LEU A 28 29.45 15.63 24.91
CA LEU A 28 29.56 16.20 23.56
C LEU A 28 29.80 17.71 23.60
N GLU A 29 29.13 18.43 24.50
CA GLU A 29 29.32 19.87 24.69
C GLU A 29 30.75 20.18 25.15
N ARG A 30 31.23 19.49 26.19
CA ARG A 30 32.61 19.61 26.67
C ARG A 30 33.65 19.20 25.63
N CYS A 31 33.33 18.23 24.77
CA CYS A 31 34.19 17.82 23.66
C CYS A 31 34.30 18.92 22.60
N ASN A 32 33.20 19.58 22.25
CA ASN A 32 33.22 20.73 21.34
C ASN A 32 34.02 21.89 21.93
N GLU A 33 33.83 22.22 23.21
CA GLU A 33 34.63 23.25 23.91
C GLU A 33 36.13 22.92 23.91
N CYS A 34 36.49 21.65 24.10
CA CYS A 34 37.88 21.20 24.06
C CYS A 34 38.48 21.32 22.65
N ASN A 35 37.74 20.94 21.61
CA ASN A 35 38.15 21.10 20.21
C ASN A 35 38.33 22.58 19.84
N GLU A 36 37.38 23.44 20.19
CA GLU A 36 37.49 24.89 19.97
C GLU A 36 38.70 25.49 20.70
N CYS A 37 39.02 25.01 21.90
CA CYS A 37 40.22 25.44 22.62
C CYS A 37 41.51 25.01 21.93
N ILE A 38 41.56 23.79 21.39
CA ILE A 38 42.72 23.28 20.63
C ILE A 38 42.89 24.10 19.34
N GLU A 39 41.81 24.34 18.59
CA GLU A 39 41.81 25.12 17.34
C GLU A 39 42.14 26.61 17.57
N SER A 40 41.63 27.20 18.66
CA SER A 40 41.89 28.59 19.05
C SER A 40 43.36 28.83 19.41
N LEU A 41 44.04 27.82 19.98
CA LEU A 41 45.48 27.89 20.25
C LEU A 41 46.33 27.80 18.97
N GLU A 42 45.86 27.06 17.96
CA GLU A 42 46.47 27.11 16.62
C GLU A 42 46.28 28.49 15.97
N CYS A 43 45.13 29.13 16.17
CA CYS A 43 44.82 30.46 15.63
C CYS A 43 45.52 31.63 16.35
N ARG A 44 45.71 31.56 17.68
CA ARG A 44 46.40 32.62 18.46
C ARG A 44 47.93 32.61 18.30
N ALA A 45 48.50 31.60 17.68
CA ALA A 45 49.93 31.52 17.38
C ALA A 45 50.32 32.35 16.14
N LYS A 46 50.17 33.68 16.17
CA LYS A 46 50.94 34.60 15.32
C LYS A 46 52.41 34.71 15.79
N ARG A 47 53.06 33.58 16.09
CA ARG A 47 54.53 33.48 16.20
C ARG A 47 55.04 32.43 15.20
N PRO A 48 56.13 32.68 14.47
CA PRO A 48 56.44 31.94 13.23
C PRO A 48 56.93 30.50 13.40
N ARG A 49 56.82 29.86 14.58
CA ARG A 49 57.33 28.50 14.81
C ARG A 49 56.56 27.78 15.92
N LEU A 50 55.36 27.28 15.61
CA LEU A 50 54.96 26.00 16.19
C LEU A 50 55.74 24.94 15.42
N THR A 51 56.58 24.16 16.11
CA THR A 51 57.30 23.04 15.50
C THR A 51 56.30 22.06 14.90
N VAL A 52 56.65 21.39 13.79
CA VAL A 52 55.78 20.42 13.10
C VAL A 52 55.19 19.39 14.08
N GLY A 53 55.94 19.01 15.12
CA GLY A 53 55.48 18.13 16.19
C GLY A 53 54.31 18.66 17.01
N HIS A 54 54.17 19.98 17.23
CA HIS A 54 53.02 20.53 17.96
C HIS A 54 51.73 20.52 17.13
N ARG A 55 51.82 20.76 15.82
CA ARG A 55 50.66 20.62 14.90
C ARG A 55 50.23 19.17 14.74
N GLN A 56 51.19 18.25 14.58
CA GLN A 56 50.90 16.82 14.54
C GLN A 56 50.31 16.33 15.87
N SER A 57 50.75 16.87 17.00
CA SER A 57 50.16 16.59 18.31
C SER A 57 48.71 17.07 18.40
N ALA A 58 48.40 18.31 17.99
CA ALA A 58 47.03 18.83 17.99
C ALA A 58 46.09 18.01 17.09
N VAL A 59 46.51 17.68 15.87
CA VAL A 59 45.74 16.83 14.95
C VAL A 59 45.52 15.43 15.52
N ALA A 60 46.53 14.82 16.13
CA ALA A 60 46.38 13.51 16.75
C ALA A 60 45.41 13.53 17.96
N ARG A 61 45.29 14.67 18.65
CA ARG A 61 44.38 14.86 19.79
C ARG A 61 42.94 15.02 19.33
N ILE A 62 42.71 15.85 18.31
CA ILE A 62 41.39 15.99 17.66
C ILE A 62 40.94 14.62 17.14
N ALA A 63 41.80 13.89 16.44
CA ALA A 63 41.47 12.55 15.92
C ALA A 63 41.12 11.55 17.04
N ARG A 64 41.73 11.64 18.23
CA ARG A 64 41.37 10.80 19.39
C ARG A 64 40.00 11.16 19.97
N LEU A 65 39.70 12.46 20.09
CA LEU A 65 38.40 12.93 20.57
C LEU A 65 37.28 12.59 19.57
N GLU A 66 37.53 12.73 18.27
CA GLU A 66 36.62 12.30 17.21
C GLU A 66 36.40 10.78 17.21
N GLY A 67 37.46 9.99 17.46
CA GLY A 67 37.35 8.55 17.63
C GLY A 67 36.49 8.16 18.83
N ALA A 68 36.68 8.83 19.97
CA ALA A 68 35.85 8.64 21.17
C ALA A 68 34.39 9.06 20.96
N ARG A 69 34.17 10.16 20.23
CA ARG A 69 32.84 10.62 19.83
C ARG A 69 32.14 9.62 18.92
N THR A 70 32.85 9.07 17.94
CA THR A 70 32.31 8.04 17.03
C THR A 70 31.89 6.78 17.81
N LEU A 71 32.64 6.39 18.84
CA LEU A 71 32.27 5.28 19.74
C LEU A 71 30.98 5.56 20.53
N LEU A 72 30.76 6.81 20.95
CA LEU A 72 29.52 7.23 21.62
C LEU A 72 28.34 7.35 20.63
N GLU A 73 28.57 7.85 19.41
CA GLU A 73 27.55 7.97 18.35
C GLU A 73 27.07 6.61 17.82
N GLN A 74 27.89 5.55 17.94
CA GLN A 74 27.47 4.17 17.67
C GLN A 74 26.53 3.59 18.73
N ARG A 75 26.27 4.29 19.84
CA ARG A 75 25.28 3.85 20.85
C ARG A 75 23.87 4.11 20.34
N HIS A 76 23.16 3.02 20.08
CA HIS A 76 21.78 3.05 19.62
C HIS A 76 20.82 3.42 20.75
N VAL A 77 19.92 4.39 20.50
CA VAL A 77 18.87 4.80 21.45
C VAL A 77 17.51 4.46 20.85
N ASN A 78 16.74 3.65 21.57
CA ASN A 78 15.41 3.23 21.13
C ASN A 78 14.38 4.31 21.54
N LEU A 79 13.60 4.84 20.58
CA LEU A 79 12.54 5.82 20.81
C LEU A 79 11.17 5.23 20.45
N LEU A 80 10.17 5.45 21.31
CA LEU A 80 8.77 5.13 21.07
C LEU A 80 8.03 6.39 20.65
N TYR A 81 7.35 6.36 19.50
CA TYR A 81 6.44 7.43 19.10
C TYR A 81 5.04 7.16 19.66
N VAL A 82 4.53 8.09 20.47
CA VAL A 82 3.19 8.02 21.06
C VAL A 82 2.34 9.13 20.46
N GLN A 83 1.27 8.75 19.76
CA GLN A 83 0.39 9.68 19.07
C GLN A 83 -0.81 10.02 19.96
N ASP A 84 -0.67 11.05 20.78
CA ASP A 84 -1.77 11.64 21.55
C ASP A 84 -1.88 13.13 21.20
N GLY A 85 -2.64 13.44 20.14
CA GLY A 85 -2.70 14.77 19.53
C GLY A 85 -1.45 15.11 18.72
N ASP A 86 -0.56 15.93 19.28
CA ASP A 86 0.72 16.35 18.69
C ASP A 86 1.81 15.34 19.11
N GLY A 87 1.91 14.21 18.41
CA GLY A 87 2.67 13.04 18.88
C GLY A 87 4.08 13.33 19.40
N HIS A 88 4.45 12.64 20.49
CA HIS A 88 5.70 12.84 21.24
C HIS A 88 6.59 11.59 21.18
N PHE A 89 7.91 11.78 21.30
CA PHE A 89 8.88 10.68 21.38
C PHE A 89 9.26 10.41 22.83
N VAL A 90 9.21 9.14 23.24
CA VAL A 90 9.59 8.67 24.58
C VAL A 90 10.79 7.73 24.48
N CYS A 91 11.81 7.93 25.30
CA CYS A 91 12.99 7.06 25.32
C CYS A 91 12.68 5.69 25.93
N ILE A 92 12.96 4.62 25.19
CA ILE A 92 12.84 3.23 25.64
C ILE A 92 14.18 2.81 26.24
N LYS A 93 14.28 2.85 27.57
CA LYS A 93 15.49 2.42 28.31
C LYS A 93 15.82 0.93 28.11
N HIS A 94 14.78 0.09 28.00
CA HIS A 94 14.94 -1.37 27.83
C HIS A 94 13.84 -1.95 26.92
N LEU A 95 14.15 -2.12 25.63
CA LEU A 95 13.20 -2.63 24.63
C LEU A 95 12.63 -4.01 25.00
N SER A 96 13.51 -4.92 25.43
CA SER A 96 13.11 -6.25 25.93
C SER A 96 12.07 -6.18 27.05
N ARG A 97 12.17 -5.23 27.97
CA ARG A 97 11.23 -5.12 29.10
C ARG A 97 9.88 -4.61 28.65
N LEU A 98 9.86 -3.65 27.73
CA LEU A 98 8.63 -3.07 27.17
C LEU A 98 7.85 -4.11 26.35
N VAL A 99 8.54 -4.84 25.47
CA VAL A 99 7.90 -5.70 24.47
C VAL A 99 7.64 -7.12 25.00
N SER A 100 8.49 -7.66 25.89
CA SER A 100 8.30 -9.04 26.39
C SER A 100 6.97 -9.23 27.11
N ALA A 101 6.49 -8.21 27.82
CA ALA A 101 5.22 -8.25 28.56
C ALA A 101 3.98 -8.29 27.63
N GLN A 102 4.12 -7.82 26.37
CA GLN A 102 3.03 -7.83 25.38
C GLN A 102 2.97 -9.15 24.59
N ILE A 103 4.07 -9.91 24.57
CA ILE A 103 4.19 -11.13 23.75
C ILE A 103 3.99 -12.41 24.56
N ASN A 104 4.28 -12.41 25.88
CA ASN A 104 4.15 -13.62 26.69
C ASN A 104 3.28 -13.42 27.94
N LYS A 105 2.55 -14.47 28.32
CA LYS A 105 1.82 -14.57 29.59
C LYS A 105 2.65 -15.18 30.75
N TYR A 106 3.86 -15.66 30.46
CA TYR A 106 4.66 -16.55 31.33
C TYR A 106 5.90 -15.87 31.96
N GLY A 107 6.06 -14.56 31.84
CA GLY A 107 7.06 -13.76 32.58
C GLY A 107 8.53 -13.89 32.16
N HIS A 108 8.88 -14.72 31.18
CA HIS A 108 10.28 -14.92 30.78
C HIS A 108 10.82 -13.76 29.90
N LYS A 109 12.03 -13.26 30.20
CA LYS A 109 12.70 -12.20 29.42
C LYS A 109 13.01 -12.68 27.99
N LYS A 110 12.58 -11.92 26.97
CA LYS A 110 12.96 -12.14 25.57
C LYS A 110 13.98 -11.10 25.12
N TYR A 111 14.92 -11.53 24.28
CA TYR A 111 15.99 -10.70 23.73
C TYR A 111 15.65 -10.32 22.29
N PHE A 112 15.66 -9.03 21.95
CA PHE A 112 15.25 -8.56 20.62
C PHE A 112 16.46 -8.04 19.85
N CYS A 113 16.50 -8.29 18.54
CA CYS A 113 17.47 -7.66 17.65
C CYS A 113 16.98 -6.25 17.26
N ASP A 114 17.76 -5.21 17.56
CA ASP A 114 17.40 -3.82 17.25
C ASP A 114 17.29 -3.52 15.74
N ARG A 115 17.85 -4.39 14.87
CA ARG A 115 17.81 -4.21 13.39
C ARG A 115 16.60 -4.83 12.71
N CYS A 116 16.22 -6.04 13.10
CA CYS A 116 15.15 -6.81 12.45
C CYS A 116 13.93 -7.05 13.36
N LEU A 117 14.02 -6.64 14.62
CA LEU A 117 13.01 -6.83 15.67
C LEU A 117 12.62 -8.29 15.95
N HIS A 118 13.41 -9.27 15.49
CA HIS A 118 13.22 -10.68 15.83
C HIS A 118 13.63 -10.96 17.27
N TYR A 119 12.94 -11.91 17.93
CA TYR A 119 13.15 -12.20 19.36
C TYR A 119 13.72 -13.60 19.61
N PHE A 120 14.53 -13.70 20.65
CA PHE A 120 15.26 -14.90 21.03
C PHE A 120 15.04 -15.25 22.51
N SER A 121 15.20 -16.54 22.83
CA SER A 121 15.06 -17.06 24.19
C SER A 121 16.28 -16.82 25.08
N SER A 122 17.47 -16.59 24.50
CA SER A 122 18.72 -16.32 25.23
C SER A 122 19.55 -15.27 24.51
N ASN A 123 20.46 -14.61 25.24
CA ASN A 123 21.35 -13.61 24.68
C ASN A 123 22.35 -14.22 23.68
N GLU A 124 22.85 -15.45 23.91
CA GLU A 124 23.81 -16.05 22.97
C GLU A 124 23.18 -16.33 21.59
N LYS A 125 21.87 -16.59 21.54
CA LYS A 125 21.15 -16.72 20.27
C LYS A 125 21.00 -15.39 19.55
N LEU A 126 20.81 -14.30 20.29
CA LEU A 126 20.76 -12.96 19.73
C LEU A 126 22.13 -12.55 19.16
N GLU A 127 23.23 -12.81 19.87
CA GLU A 127 24.58 -12.45 19.39
C GLU A 127 24.93 -13.17 18.08
N ARG A 128 24.70 -14.49 18.01
CA ARG A 128 24.90 -15.24 16.75
C ARG A 128 24.02 -14.71 15.63
N HIS A 129 22.78 -14.36 15.92
CA HIS A 129 21.91 -13.73 14.93
C HIS A 129 22.37 -12.32 14.54
N SER A 130 22.94 -11.53 15.44
CA SER A 130 23.42 -10.17 15.18
C SER A 130 24.54 -10.17 14.14
N GLU A 131 25.48 -11.11 14.25
CA GLU A 131 26.57 -11.28 13.27
C GLU A 131 26.04 -11.58 11.86
N ASP A 132 25.05 -12.46 11.75
CA ASP A 132 24.43 -12.81 10.46
C ASP A 132 23.51 -11.70 9.94
N CYS A 133 22.74 -11.07 10.83
CA CYS A 133 21.82 -9.99 10.52
C CYS A 133 22.57 -8.74 10.03
N GLN A 134 23.76 -8.45 10.58
CA GLN A 134 24.62 -7.37 10.11
C GLN A 134 25.14 -7.61 8.69
N LYS A 135 25.40 -8.86 8.30
CA LYS A 135 25.93 -9.24 6.98
C LYS A 135 24.85 -9.37 5.91
N LEU A 136 23.66 -9.86 6.27
CA LEU A 136 22.59 -10.20 5.33
C LEU A 136 21.53 -9.10 5.20
N ASN A 137 21.29 -8.32 6.24
CA ASN A 137 20.18 -7.37 6.29
C ASN A 137 20.67 -5.96 5.94
N THR A 138 20.56 -5.59 4.67
CA THR A 138 20.82 -4.23 4.15
C THR A 138 19.65 -3.28 4.41
N CYS A 139 18.95 -3.43 5.55
CA CYS A 139 18.01 -2.42 6.03
C CYS A 139 18.81 -1.15 6.36
N ALA A 140 19.05 -0.34 5.34
CA ALA A 140 19.66 0.96 5.46
C ALA A 140 18.69 1.84 6.25
N ILE A 141 19.02 2.10 7.52
CA ILE A 141 18.47 3.23 8.24
C ILE A 141 18.97 4.47 7.49
N ARG A 142 18.18 4.94 6.52
CA ARG A 142 18.43 6.21 5.83
C ARG A 142 18.03 7.32 6.77
N LEU A 143 19.00 7.82 7.54
CA LEU A 143 18.86 9.12 8.18
C LEU A 143 18.78 10.20 7.09
N PRO A 144 17.97 11.25 7.25
CA PRO A 144 17.94 12.36 6.30
C PRO A 144 19.35 12.96 6.18
N SER A 145 19.88 13.01 4.96
CA SER A 145 21.12 13.74 4.69
C SER A 145 20.86 15.25 4.81
N THR A 146 21.92 16.07 4.83
CA THR A 146 21.77 17.54 4.74
C THR A 146 21.02 17.98 3.48
N ASP A 147 21.00 17.14 2.44
CA ASP A 147 20.32 17.36 1.17
C ASP A 147 18.88 16.83 1.17
N ASP A 148 18.58 15.78 1.95
CA ASP A 148 17.25 15.18 2.14
C ASP A 148 16.54 15.68 3.41
N LYS A 149 17.06 16.73 4.06
CA LYS A 149 16.49 17.33 5.28
C LYS A 149 15.05 17.81 5.09
N TRP A 150 14.64 18.06 3.85
CA TRP A 150 13.29 18.51 3.50
C TRP A 150 12.51 17.37 2.83
N LEU A 151 11.45 16.91 3.50
CA LEU A 151 10.47 16.02 2.91
C LEU A 151 9.55 16.80 1.96
N GLU A 152 9.90 16.83 0.68
CA GLU A 152 9.04 17.39 -0.36
C GLU A 152 8.26 16.30 -1.10
N PHE A 153 6.98 16.57 -1.36
CA PHE A 153 6.14 15.64 -2.11
C PHE A 153 6.46 15.70 -3.60
N ARG A 154 7.34 14.82 -4.09
CA ARG A 154 7.78 14.83 -5.49
C ARG A 154 6.78 14.25 -6.50
N LYS A 155 5.81 13.44 -6.06
CA LYS A 155 4.92 12.67 -6.95
C LYS A 155 3.51 13.26 -7.06
N TYR A 156 3.42 14.51 -7.54
CA TYR A 156 2.16 15.27 -7.68
C TYR A 156 1.04 14.51 -8.40
N CYS A 157 1.35 13.69 -9.41
CA CYS A 157 0.38 12.84 -10.12
C CYS A 157 -0.36 11.82 -9.23
N ARG A 158 0.20 11.43 -8.08
CA ARG A 158 -0.46 10.50 -7.13
C ARG A 158 -1.54 11.17 -6.28
N LYS A 159 -1.69 12.49 -6.39
CA LYS A 159 -2.80 13.25 -5.78
C LYS A 159 -4.04 13.28 -6.68
N GLU A 160 -3.95 12.71 -7.89
CA GLU A 160 -5.05 12.69 -8.83
C GLU A 160 -5.92 11.46 -8.72
N ARG A 161 -7.22 11.68 -8.90
CA ARG A 161 -8.14 10.60 -9.21
C ARG A 161 -7.74 9.97 -10.53
N ALA A 162 -7.43 8.67 -10.52
CA ALA A 162 -7.33 7.92 -11.76
C ALA A 162 -8.64 8.05 -12.56
N PRO A 163 -8.58 8.45 -13.85
CA PRO A 163 -9.76 8.73 -14.66
C PRO A 163 -10.59 7.50 -14.99
N PHE A 164 -9.91 6.36 -15.16
CA PHE A 164 -10.51 5.06 -15.39
C PHE A 164 -10.07 4.11 -14.30
N VAL A 165 -11.00 3.35 -13.73
CA VAL A 165 -10.75 2.28 -12.77
C VAL A 165 -11.55 1.06 -13.19
N VAL A 166 -10.96 -0.13 -13.05
CA VAL A 166 -11.66 -1.39 -13.32
C VAL A 166 -11.87 -2.08 -11.99
N TYR A 167 -13.09 -2.47 -11.68
CA TYR A 167 -13.44 -3.35 -10.58
C TYR A 167 -13.77 -4.70 -11.16
N ALA A 168 -13.19 -5.76 -10.65
CA ALA A 168 -13.38 -7.09 -11.21
C ALA A 168 -13.42 -8.14 -10.12
N ASP A 169 -14.10 -9.24 -10.43
CA ASP A 169 -14.18 -10.42 -9.60
C ASP A 169 -14.36 -11.67 -10.48
N LEU A 170 -13.98 -12.82 -9.95
CA LEU A 170 -14.03 -14.09 -10.67
C LEU A 170 -14.63 -15.20 -9.82
N GLU A 171 -15.33 -16.11 -10.48
CA GLU A 171 -15.90 -17.29 -9.85
C GLU A 171 -15.19 -18.55 -10.33
N CYS A 172 -14.89 -19.44 -9.38
CA CYS A 172 -14.16 -20.67 -9.62
C CYS A 172 -14.99 -21.90 -9.24
N VAL A 173 -14.88 -22.93 -10.06
CA VAL A 173 -15.31 -24.29 -9.74
C VAL A 173 -14.28 -24.93 -8.83
N LEU A 174 -14.73 -25.65 -7.81
CA LEU A 174 -13.87 -26.41 -6.89
C LEU A 174 -13.78 -27.87 -7.30
N LYS A 175 -12.80 -28.22 -8.15
CA LYS A 175 -12.54 -29.63 -8.49
C LYS A 175 -11.85 -30.32 -7.32
N LYS A 176 -12.52 -31.34 -6.76
CA LYS A 176 -11.95 -32.24 -5.76
C LYS A 176 -10.88 -33.12 -6.43
N THR A 177 -9.67 -33.14 -5.88
CA THR A 177 -8.59 -33.98 -6.40
C THR A 177 -8.77 -35.40 -5.84
N GLU A 178 -8.92 -36.41 -6.69
CA GLU A 178 -9.13 -37.82 -6.28
C GLU A 178 -7.91 -38.43 -5.57
N ASP A 179 -6.72 -37.82 -5.70
CA ASP A 179 -5.45 -38.35 -5.17
C ASP A 179 -5.23 -38.14 -3.66
N ALA A 180 -6.25 -37.68 -2.91
CA ALA A 180 -6.16 -37.34 -1.49
C ALA A 180 -5.83 -38.53 -0.55
N ALA A 181 -5.79 -39.77 -1.05
CA ALA A 181 -5.55 -40.97 -0.24
C ALA A 181 -4.11 -41.51 -0.27
N ALA A 182 -3.21 -41.05 -1.17
CA ALA A 182 -2.01 -41.83 -1.49
C ALA A 182 -0.64 -41.25 -1.05
N ALA A 183 -0.51 -40.04 -0.51
CA ALA A 183 0.81 -39.56 -0.07
C ALA A 183 0.77 -38.52 1.06
N GLY A 184 1.70 -38.64 2.01
CA GLY A 184 1.75 -37.88 3.27
C GLY A 184 2.56 -36.58 3.22
N SER A 185 2.30 -35.69 2.25
CA SER A 185 3.01 -34.39 2.16
C SER A 185 2.12 -33.28 1.60
N SER A 186 1.52 -32.44 2.46
CA SER A 186 0.98 -31.10 2.13
C SER A 186 0.44 -30.93 0.69
N TYR A 187 -0.67 -31.60 0.36
CA TYR A 187 -1.29 -31.51 -0.97
C TYR A 187 -2.28 -30.35 -1.04
N ALA A 188 -2.33 -29.67 -2.19
CA ALA A 188 -3.35 -28.67 -2.49
C ALA A 188 -4.74 -29.33 -2.47
N TYR A 189 -5.53 -29.02 -1.46
CA TYR A 189 -6.77 -29.73 -1.11
C TYR A 189 -7.84 -29.66 -2.23
N GLN A 190 -7.83 -28.60 -3.06
CA GLN A 190 -8.81 -28.36 -4.13
C GLN A 190 -8.16 -27.62 -5.31
N ARG A 191 -8.51 -28.01 -6.54
CA ARG A 191 -8.08 -27.30 -7.76
C ARG A 191 -9.17 -26.32 -8.18
N HIS A 192 -8.84 -25.03 -8.13
CA HIS A 192 -9.72 -23.97 -8.59
C HIS A 192 -9.65 -23.85 -10.12
N GLU A 193 -10.80 -23.74 -10.79
CA GLU A 193 -10.89 -23.45 -12.22
C GLU A 193 -11.88 -22.32 -12.44
N ALA A 194 -11.40 -21.17 -12.91
CA ALA A 194 -12.25 -20.01 -13.17
C ALA A 194 -13.26 -20.33 -14.29
N PHE A 195 -14.55 -20.12 -14.01
CA PHE A 195 -15.63 -20.36 -14.96
C PHE A 195 -16.40 -19.09 -15.32
N SER A 196 -16.30 -18.03 -14.52
CA SER A 196 -16.93 -16.75 -14.81
C SER A 196 -16.05 -15.61 -14.36
N ILE A 197 -16.08 -14.51 -15.10
CA ILE A 197 -15.43 -13.26 -14.73
C ILE A 197 -16.36 -12.11 -15.06
N ALA A 198 -16.42 -11.13 -14.16
CA ALA A 198 -17.12 -9.89 -14.40
C ALA A 198 -16.24 -8.71 -14.04
N TYR A 199 -16.44 -7.61 -14.74
CA TYR A 199 -15.79 -6.36 -14.41
C TYR A 199 -16.67 -5.16 -14.73
N TYR A 200 -16.51 -4.11 -13.94
CA TYR A 200 -17.09 -2.80 -14.13
C TYR A 200 -15.98 -1.78 -14.39
N VAL A 201 -16.03 -1.11 -15.54
CA VAL A 201 -15.17 0.03 -15.83
C VAL A 201 -15.87 1.27 -15.31
N HIS A 202 -15.25 1.97 -14.38
CA HIS A 202 -15.72 3.26 -13.89
C HIS A 202 -14.90 4.39 -14.51
N CYS A 203 -15.58 5.34 -15.15
CA CYS A 203 -14.99 6.59 -15.62
C CYS A 203 -15.42 7.77 -14.72
N SER A 204 -14.45 8.52 -14.18
CA SER A 204 -14.71 9.53 -13.16
C SER A 204 -15.29 10.84 -13.68
N TYR A 205 -15.33 11.06 -15.00
CA TYR A 205 -15.78 12.32 -15.60
C TYR A 205 -16.91 12.18 -16.62
N ASP A 206 -17.14 10.98 -17.13
CA ASP A 206 -18.19 10.69 -18.10
C ASP A 206 -18.79 9.31 -17.80
N SER A 207 -19.99 9.30 -17.23
CA SER A 207 -20.68 8.06 -16.88
C SER A 207 -21.05 7.22 -18.10
N ALA A 208 -21.12 7.81 -19.31
CA ALA A 208 -21.40 7.06 -20.53
C ALA A 208 -20.24 6.16 -20.98
N LEU A 209 -19.02 6.42 -20.46
CA LEU A 209 -17.86 5.56 -20.68
C LEU A 209 -17.72 4.46 -19.63
N SER A 210 -18.59 4.45 -18.61
CA SER A 210 -18.66 3.38 -17.63
C SER A 210 -19.48 2.21 -18.17
N GLU A 211 -19.01 0.98 -17.98
CA GLU A 211 -19.64 -0.20 -18.56
C GLU A 211 -19.38 -1.43 -17.70
N TYR A 212 -20.43 -2.21 -17.45
CA TYR A 212 -20.36 -3.57 -16.89
C TYR A 212 -20.25 -4.60 -18.01
N ARG A 213 -19.32 -5.57 -17.88
CA ARG A 213 -19.29 -6.76 -18.73
C ARG A 213 -19.03 -8.01 -17.90
N CYS A 214 -19.61 -9.13 -18.32
CA CYS A 214 -19.34 -10.45 -17.77
C CYS A 214 -19.14 -11.48 -18.89
N ARG A 215 -18.44 -12.56 -18.57
CA ARG A 215 -18.34 -13.73 -19.45
C ARG A 215 -18.22 -15.02 -18.65
N ARG A 216 -19.08 -15.98 -18.98
CA ARG A 216 -19.03 -17.36 -18.49
C ARG A 216 -18.38 -18.27 -19.52
N GLY A 217 -17.57 -19.21 -19.07
CA GLY A 217 -16.87 -20.21 -19.87
C GLY A 217 -15.39 -20.32 -19.52
N ASN A 218 -14.74 -21.38 -20.00
CA ASN A 218 -13.34 -21.69 -19.68
C ASN A 218 -12.35 -20.65 -20.26
N ASP A 219 -12.77 -19.85 -21.23
CA ASP A 219 -11.97 -18.77 -21.82
C ASP A 219 -12.24 -17.40 -21.19
N CYS A 220 -12.91 -17.36 -20.03
CA CYS A 220 -13.27 -16.13 -19.32
C CYS A 220 -12.05 -15.26 -19.00
N VAL A 221 -10.97 -15.85 -18.47
CA VAL A 221 -9.75 -15.12 -18.08
C VAL A 221 -9.02 -14.58 -19.32
N SER A 222 -8.89 -15.38 -20.38
CA SER A 222 -8.25 -14.96 -21.63
C SER A 222 -9.05 -13.86 -22.35
N TRP A 223 -10.38 -13.94 -22.27
CA TRP A 223 -11.27 -12.88 -22.75
C TRP A 223 -11.09 -11.60 -21.96
N PHE A 224 -11.06 -11.68 -20.62
CA PHE A 224 -10.82 -10.53 -19.76
C PHE A 224 -9.49 -9.84 -20.06
N ALA A 225 -8.41 -10.60 -20.25
CA ALA A 225 -7.12 -10.06 -20.65
C ALA A 225 -7.21 -9.30 -21.99
N SER A 226 -7.95 -9.85 -22.97
CA SER A 226 -8.19 -9.18 -24.26
C SER A 226 -9.03 -7.91 -24.13
N GLN A 227 -10.02 -7.90 -23.22
CA GLN A 227 -10.81 -6.70 -22.94
C GLN A 227 -9.99 -5.60 -22.27
N LEU A 228 -9.08 -5.96 -21.36
CA LEU A 228 -8.17 -5.02 -20.72
C LEU A 228 -7.18 -4.39 -21.70
N GLU A 229 -6.67 -5.17 -22.65
CA GLU A 229 -5.84 -4.65 -23.75
C GLU A 229 -6.63 -3.66 -24.60
N ALA A 230 -7.84 -4.02 -25.04
CA ALA A 230 -8.71 -3.11 -25.78
C ALA A 230 -9.04 -1.83 -25.00
N LEU A 231 -9.29 -1.95 -23.68
CA LEU A 231 -9.49 -0.79 -22.80
C LEU A 231 -8.25 0.10 -22.77
N ALA A 232 -7.05 -0.48 -22.65
CA ALA A 232 -5.81 0.29 -22.65
C ALA A 232 -5.62 1.08 -23.96
N HIS A 233 -5.95 0.50 -25.12
CA HIS A 233 -5.93 1.22 -26.40
C HIS A 233 -6.98 2.34 -26.46
N ARG A 234 -8.22 2.09 -26.00
CA ARG A 234 -9.26 3.13 -25.91
C ARG A 234 -8.80 4.30 -25.02
N VAL A 235 -8.27 4.00 -23.84
CA VAL A 235 -7.77 5.00 -22.89
C VAL A 235 -6.58 5.76 -23.48
N LYS A 236 -5.66 5.09 -24.18
CA LYS A 236 -4.58 5.78 -24.91
C LYS A 236 -5.15 6.81 -25.89
N ASN A 237 -6.10 6.40 -26.73
CA ASN A 237 -6.71 7.29 -27.72
C ASN A 237 -7.35 8.51 -27.06
N ILE A 238 -8.07 8.31 -25.94
CA ILE A 238 -8.68 9.39 -25.16
C ILE A 238 -7.61 10.35 -24.61
N ILE A 239 -6.54 9.82 -24.02
CA ILE A 239 -5.44 10.62 -23.45
C ILE A 239 -4.68 11.39 -24.54
N THR A 240 -4.53 10.82 -25.75
CA THR A 240 -3.80 11.46 -26.86
C THR A 240 -4.65 12.43 -27.67
N THR A 241 -5.98 12.39 -27.54
CA THR A 241 -6.87 13.27 -28.30
C THR A 241 -6.81 14.68 -27.72
N ASN A 242 -6.17 15.60 -28.45
CA ASN A 242 -6.16 17.02 -28.09
C ASN A 242 -7.57 17.59 -28.18
N ARG A 243 -8.18 17.93 -27.04
CA ARG A 243 -9.41 18.73 -27.03
C ARG A 243 -9.05 20.22 -27.07
N PRO A 244 -9.70 21.01 -27.95
CA PRO A 244 -9.52 22.46 -27.93
C PRO A 244 -9.98 22.99 -26.58
N MET A 245 -9.09 23.73 -25.93
CA MET A 245 -9.39 24.34 -24.65
C MET A 245 -10.03 25.71 -24.91
N ASP A 246 -11.28 25.87 -24.48
CA ASP A 246 -12.00 27.14 -24.59
C ASP A 246 -11.57 28.06 -23.45
N PHE A 247 -10.44 28.77 -23.65
CA PHE A 247 -9.84 29.65 -22.64
C PHE A 247 -9.74 31.10 -23.12
N THR A 248 -10.08 32.01 -22.21
CA THR A 248 -9.69 33.42 -22.35
C THR A 248 -8.21 33.62 -21.98
N ARG A 249 -7.63 34.76 -22.36
CA ARG A 249 -6.22 35.10 -22.07
C ARG A 249 -5.88 35.16 -20.57
N ASP A 250 -6.87 35.21 -19.68
CA ASP A 250 -6.70 35.18 -18.23
C ASP A 250 -6.85 33.77 -17.62
N ASP A 251 -7.46 32.83 -18.35
CA ASP A 251 -7.72 31.46 -17.88
C ASP A 251 -6.51 30.53 -17.95
N TRP A 252 -5.44 30.89 -18.65
CA TRP A 252 -4.23 30.05 -18.71
C TRP A 252 -3.52 29.91 -17.35
N ARG A 253 -3.83 30.79 -16.39
CA ARG A 253 -3.31 30.78 -15.01
C ARG A 253 -4.12 29.91 -14.06
N ARG A 254 -5.26 29.38 -14.52
CA ARG A 254 -6.19 28.58 -13.75
C ARG A 254 -5.82 27.09 -13.88
N PHE A 255 -5.97 26.30 -12.81
CA PHE A 255 -5.68 24.86 -12.82
C PHE A 255 -6.85 24.12 -13.45
N HIS A 256 -6.57 23.26 -14.42
CA HIS A 256 -7.61 22.56 -15.18
C HIS A 256 -7.30 21.08 -15.29
N CYS A 257 -8.33 20.28 -15.55
CA CYS A 257 -8.18 18.88 -15.91
C CYS A 257 -7.66 18.76 -17.34
N HIS A 258 -6.51 18.14 -17.55
CA HIS A 258 -5.91 17.97 -18.89
C HIS A 258 -6.70 16.98 -19.77
N LEU A 259 -7.54 16.13 -19.17
CA LEU A 259 -8.43 15.20 -19.88
C LEU A 259 -9.81 15.79 -20.22
N THR A 260 -10.35 16.65 -19.35
CA THR A 260 -11.74 17.12 -19.48
C THR A 260 -11.86 18.61 -19.77
N GLY A 261 -10.77 19.37 -19.66
CA GLY A 261 -10.75 20.83 -19.78
C GLY A 261 -11.40 21.58 -18.61
N ARG A 262 -11.99 20.88 -17.63
CA ARG A 262 -12.72 21.51 -16.51
C ARG A 262 -11.78 22.18 -15.51
N TYR A 263 -12.16 23.36 -15.04
CA TYR A 263 -11.47 24.08 -13.97
C TYR A 263 -11.51 23.32 -12.64
N ARG A 264 -10.36 23.23 -11.98
CA ARG A 264 -10.14 22.51 -10.72
C ARG A 264 -9.75 23.43 -9.56
N GLY A 265 -9.19 24.62 -9.82
CA GLY A 265 -8.83 25.59 -8.77
C GLY A 265 -7.67 26.54 -9.12
N PRO A 266 -7.19 27.37 -8.19
CA PRO A 266 -5.96 28.14 -8.39
C PRO A 266 -4.73 27.30 -8.01
N THR A 267 -3.70 27.23 -8.87
CA THR A 267 -2.41 26.58 -8.54
C THR A 267 -1.22 27.40 -9.06
N HIS A 268 -0.03 27.23 -8.45
CA HIS A 268 1.20 27.84 -8.96
C HIS A 268 1.56 27.27 -10.35
N LYS A 269 2.10 28.11 -11.23
CA LYS A 269 2.54 27.71 -12.59
C LYS A 269 3.46 26.47 -12.60
N GLY A 270 4.41 26.39 -11.67
CA GLY A 270 5.30 25.24 -11.55
C GLY A 270 4.58 23.95 -11.10
N CYS A 271 3.60 24.07 -10.21
CA CYS A 271 2.77 22.94 -9.78
C CYS A 271 1.86 22.44 -10.91
N ASN A 272 1.32 23.35 -11.73
CA ASN A 272 0.51 23.03 -12.90
C ASN A 272 1.33 22.34 -14.01
N VAL A 273 2.56 22.79 -14.27
CA VAL A 273 3.42 22.20 -15.31
C VAL A 273 4.02 20.85 -14.88
N ASN A 274 4.28 20.66 -13.58
CA ASN A 274 4.68 19.36 -13.02
C ASN A 274 3.51 18.38 -12.91
N TYR A 275 2.30 18.85 -13.20
CA TYR A 275 1.10 18.04 -13.25
C TYR A 275 1.05 17.29 -14.58
N LYS A 276 1.25 15.97 -14.53
CA LYS A 276 1.21 15.10 -15.70
C LYS A 276 0.26 13.96 -15.41
N ASP A 277 -0.74 13.77 -16.27
CA ASP A 277 -1.63 12.63 -16.19
C ASP A 277 -0.79 11.35 -16.27
N SER A 278 -0.97 10.48 -15.28
CA SER A 278 -0.35 9.16 -15.30
C SER A 278 -1.22 8.24 -16.16
N PRO A 279 -0.69 7.56 -17.19
CA PRO A 279 -1.44 6.62 -18.02
C PRO A 279 -1.62 5.29 -17.28
N TYR A 280 -2.25 5.35 -16.12
CA TYR A 280 -2.35 4.26 -15.17
C TYR A 280 -3.82 3.91 -14.93
N ILE A 281 -4.16 2.65 -15.14
CA ILE A 281 -5.49 2.12 -14.90
C ILE A 281 -5.38 1.10 -13.75
N PRO A 282 -5.89 1.42 -12.55
CA PRO A 282 -6.01 0.44 -11.49
C PRO A 282 -7.09 -0.59 -11.85
N VAL A 283 -6.73 -1.86 -11.72
CA VAL A 283 -7.66 -2.99 -11.74
C VAL A 283 -7.75 -3.50 -10.31
N VAL A 284 -8.93 -3.43 -9.73
CA VAL A 284 -9.18 -3.66 -8.31
C VAL A 284 -9.98 -4.95 -8.15
N PHE A 285 -9.42 -5.87 -7.37
CA PHE A 285 -10.07 -7.10 -6.95
C PHE A 285 -10.17 -7.10 -5.42
N HIS A 286 -11.17 -7.77 -4.85
CA HIS A 286 -11.25 -7.92 -3.40
C HIS A 286 -10.54 -9.19 -2.96
N ASN A 287 -9.47 -9.04 -2.16
CA ASN A 287 -8.63 -10.15 -1.70
C ASN A 287 -7.89 -10.90 -2.83
N LEU A 288 -7.47 -10.16 -3.87
CA LEU A 288 -6.67 -10.64 -5.00
C LEU A 288 -5.49 -11.53 -4.58
N SER A 289 -4.78 -11.13 -3.52
CA SER A 289 -3.57 -11.82 -3.06
C SER A 289 -3.85 -13.17 -2.39
N GLY A 290 -5.10 -13.43 -2.00
CA GLY A 290 -5.56 -14.65 -1.36
C GLY A 290 -6.03 -15.72 -2.35
N TYR A 291 -6.73 -15.31 -3.42
CA TYR A 291 -7.44 -16.24 -4.32
C TYR A 291 -7.10 -16.01 -5.80
N ASP A 292 -7.23 -14.80 -6.32
CA ASP A 292 -7.39 -14.60 -7.78
C ASP A 292 -6.09 -14.31 -8.55
N ALA A 293 -5.02 -13.90 -7.85
CA ALA A 293 -3.82 -13.38 -8.50
C ALA A 293 -3.15 -14.39 -9.45
N HIS A 294 -3.17 -15.68 -9.11
CA HIS A 294 -2.42 -16.70 -9.84
C HIS A 294 -2.99 -16.96 -11.25
N PHE A 295 -4.32 -17.02 -11.38
CA PHE A 295 -4.99 -17.16 -12.68
C PHE A 295 -4.78 -15.95 -13.58
N VAL A 296 -4.95 -14.76 -12.99
CA VAL A 296 -4.93 -13.51 -13.75
C VAL A 296 -3.51 -13.16 -14.21
N VAL A 297 -2.49 -13.37 -13.39
CA VAL A 297 -1.10 -13.03 -13.74
C VAL A 297 -0.60 -13.84 -14.92
N GLN A 298 -0.87 -15.15 -14.95
CA GLN A 298 -0.37 -16.03 -16.01
C GLN A 298 -0.93 -15.61 -17.38
N GLU A 299 -2.25 -15.46 -17.49
CA GLU A 299 -2.90 -15.07 -18.73
C GLU A 299 -2.52 -13.64 -19.17
N ILE A 300 -2.43 -12.69 -18.25
CA ILE A 300 -2.05 -11.31 -18.59
C ILE A 300 -0.57 -11.20 -18.99
N ALA A 301 0.30 -12.05 -18.44
CA ALA A 301 1.69 -12.10 -18.84
C ALA A 301 1.84 -12.60 -20.29
N THR A 302 1.07 -13.60 -20.69
CA THR A 302 1.18 -14.27 -22.00
C THR A 302 0.38 -13.60 -23.12
N ARG A 303 -0.80 -13.04 -22.83
CA ARG A 303 -1.78 -12.67 -23.86
C ARG A 303 -1.40 -11.50 -24.76
N PHE A 304 -0.73 -10.50 -24.20
CA PHE A 304 -0.28 -9.31 -24.94
C PHE A 304 1.11 -8.85 -24.52
N GLN A 305 1.85 -8.24 -25.46
CA GLN A 305 3.25 -7.90 -25.24
C GLN A 305 3.41 -6.77 -24.22
N GLY A 306 4.42 -6.93 -23.35
CA GLY A 306 4.93 -5.87 -22.50
C GLY A 306 5.38 -6.34 -21.13
N GLN A 307 6.21 -5.50 -20.50
CA GLN A 307 6.86 -5.80 -19.22
C GLN A 307 5.83 -5.96 -18.10
N VAL A 308 6.11 -6.88 -17.18
CA VAL A 308 5.38 -7.04 -15.94
C VAL A 308 6.29 -6.62 -14.78
N ASP A 309 5.89 -5.60 -14.04
CA ASP A 309 6.54 -5.23 -12.78
C ASP A 309 5.77 -5.88 -11.63
N LEU A 310 6.46 -6.70 -10.84
CA LEU A 310 5.89 -7.44 -9.72
C LEU A 310 6.36 -6.82 -8.40
N LEU A 311 5.45 -6.67 -7.44
CA LEU A 311 5.77 -6.43 -6.04
C LEU A 311 5.41 -7.69 -5.24
N PRO A 312 6.31 -8.69 -5.17
CA PRO A 312 6.05 -9.95 -4.47
C PRO A 312 6.10 -9.77 -2.95
N LEU A 313 5.22 -10.49 -2.24
CA LEU A 313 5.32 -10.72 -0.79
C LEU A 313 6.00 -12.07 -0.53
N THR A 314 5.60 -13.10 -1.27
CA THR A 314 6.20 -14.45 -1.27
C THR A 314 6.35 -14.93 -2.72
N LYS A 315 6.84 -16.15 -2.94
CA LYS A 315 6.88 -16.77 -4.29
C LYS A 315 5.49 -16.95 -4.91
N GLU A 316 4.45 -17.01 -4.08
CA GLU A 316 3.07 -17.32 -4.50
C GLU A 316 2.11 -16.14 -4.28
N LYS A 317 2.46 -15.18 -3.41
CA LYS A 317 1.61 -14.03 -3.08
C LYS A 317 2.23 -12.73 -3.57
N TYR A 318 1.46 -11.95 -4.32
CA TYR A 318 1.85 -10.64 -4.84
C TYR A 318 1.05 -9.53 -4.14
N ILE A 319 1.72 -8.43 -3.76
CA ILE A 319 1.07 -7.24 -3.20
C ILE A 319 0.34 -6.46 -4.29
N SER A 320 1.02 -6.30 -5.43
CA SER A 320 0.45 -5.73 -6.65
C SER A 320 1.34 -6.12 -7.82
N PHE A 321 0.77 -6.15 -9.01
CA PHE A 321 1.54 -6.33 -10.24
C PHE A 321 1.07 -5.34 -11.29
N THR A 322 1.99 -4.87 -12.11
CA THR A 322 1.75 -3.86 -13.14
C THR A 322 2.14 -4.43 -14.49
N LYS A 323 1.19 -4.52 -15.41
CA LYS A 323 1.43 -4.87 -16.80
C LYS A 323 1.52 -3.60 -17.65
N HIS A 324 2.59 -3.47 -18.39
CA HIS A 324 2.78 -2.41 -19.39
C HIS A 324 2.26 -2.91 -20.73
N VAL A 325 1.46 -2.11 -21.42
CA VAL A 325 0.94 -2.48 -22.76
C VAL A 325 1.90 -1.92 -23.82
N LYS A 326 2.73 -2.77 -24.44
CA LYS A 326 3.83 -2.32 -25.31
C LYS A 326 3.33 -1.58 -26.56
N ASP A 327 2.21 -2.00 -27.12
CA ASP A 327 1.62 -1.41 -28.34
C ASP A 327 0.96 -0.04 -28.08
N THR A 328 0.90 0.36 -26.80
CA THR A 328 0.55 1.72 -26.40
C THR A 328 1.76 2.64 -26.27
N SER A 329 2.99 2.16 -26.46
CA SER A 329 4.18 3.00 -26.46
C SER A 329 4.20 3.94 -27.68
N ASP A 330 4.79 5.11 -27.50
CA ASP A 330 5.16 6.02 -28.59
C ASP A 330 6.69 6.00 -28.72
N LYS A 331 7.28 6.61 -29.75
CA LYS A 331 8.76 6.66 -29.93
C LYS A 331 9.52 7.15 -28.70
N ASP A 332 8.84 7.86 -27.80
CA ASP A 332 9.27 8.24 -26.45
C ASP A 332 8.58 7.32 -25.42
N SER A 333 9.33 6.40 -24.81
CA SER A 333 8.89 5.30 -23.93
C SER A 333 8.13 5.69 -22.64
N ARG A 334 7.77 6.97 -22.46
CA ARG A 334 7.17 7.52 -21.23
C ARG A 334 5.64 7.53 -21.21
N LYS A 335 4.94 7.19 -22.31
CA LYS A 335 3.46 7.26 -22.42
C LYS A 335 2.75 5.92 -22.61
N SER A 336 3.40 4.79 -22.33
CA SER A 336 2.69 3.50 -22.37
C SER A 336 1.65 3.42 -21.26
N VAL A 337 0.47 2.90 -21.58
CA VAL A 337 -0.59 2.62 -20.61
C VAL A 337 -0.16 1.45 -19.71
N LYS A 338 -0.39 1.62 -18.41
CA LYS A 338 -0.02 0.67 -17.37
C LYS A 338 -1.28 0.21 -16.65
N LEU A 339 -1.55 -1.09 -16.72
CA LEU A 339 -2.58 -1.74 -15.93
C LEU A 339 -1.95 -2.19 -14.63
N ARG A 340 -2.46 -1.81 -13.47
CA ARG A 340 -1.95 -2.35 -12.20
C ARG A 340 -3.06 -2.91 -11.37
N PHE A 341 -2.80 -4.10 -10.91
CA PHE A 341 -3.69 -4.92 -10.14
C PHE A 341 -3.46 -4.62 -8.66
N ILE A 342 -4.54 -4.26 -7.98
CA ILE A 342 -4.56 -3.84 -6.60
C ILE A 342 -5.54 -4.74 -5.84
N ASP A 343 -5.10 -5.16 -4.66
CA ASP A 343 -5.95 -5.84 -3.70
C ASP A 343 -6.66 -4.82 -2.79
N SER A 344 -7.98 -4.67 -2.93
CA SER A 344 -8.76 -3.73 -2.10
C SER A 344 -8.78 -4.11 -0.62
N TYR A 345 -8.61 -5.40 -0.27
CA TYR A 345 -8.60 -5.87 1.11
C TYR A 345 -7.41 -5.32 1.92
N LYS A 346 -6.31 -4.93 1.23
CA LYS A 346 -5.17 -4.27 1.87
C LYS A 346 -5.47 -2.83 2.30
N PHE A 347 -6.49 -2.21 1.72
CA PHE A 347 -6.97 -0.88 2.09
C PHE A 347 -8.16 -0.96 3.05
N LEU A 348 -9.03 -1.93 2.81
CA LEU A 348 -10.26 -2.17 3.56
C LEU A 348 -10.22 -3.61 4.10
N SER A 349 -9.63 -3.80 5.28
CA SER A 349 -9.41 -5.11 5.90
C SER A 349 -10.67 -5.69 6.55
N ALA A 350 -11.75 -5.76 5.78
CA ALA A 350 -13.03 -6.34 6.16
C ALA A 350 -13.67 -6.97 4.91
N GLY A 351 -14.53 -7.98 5.11
CA GLY A 351 -15.27 -8.57 4.01
C GLY A 351 -16.23 -7.58 3.35
N LEU A 352 -16.48 -7.77 2.05
CA LEU A 352 -17.32 -6.88 1.25
C LEU A 352 -18.71 -6.64 1.86
N ASP A 353 -19.34 -7.66 2.46
CA ASP A 353 -20.63 -7.54 3.15
C ASP A 353 -20.60 -6.47 4.26
N LYS A 354 -19.59 -6.55 5.13
CA LYS A 354 -19.39 -5.59 6.22
C LYS A 354 -19.07 -4.19 5.69
N LEU A 355 -18.40 -4.08 4.55
CA LEU A 355 -18.09 -2.78 3.93
C LEU A 355 -19.31 -2.16 3.28
N ALA A 356 -20.14 -2.97 2.61
CA ALA A 356 -21.39 -2.55 2.00
C ALA A 356 -22.40 -2.08 3.06
N SER A 357 -22.45 -2.74 4.23
CA SER A 357 -23.35 -2.35 5.31
C SER A 357 -23.02 -1.01 5.97
N TYR A 358 -21.80 -0.48 5.77
CA TYR A 358 -21.43 0.86 6.22
C TYR A 358 -21.83 1.98 5.26
N LEU A 359 -22.34 1.63 4.07
CA LEU A 359 -22.80 2.61 3.10
C LEU A 359 -24.30 2.82 3.21
N ASP A 360 -24.68 4.08 3.22
CA ASP A 360 -26.05 4.50 3.05
C ASP A 360 -26.49 4.23 1.59
N LYS A 361 -27.78 3.95 1.38
CA LYS A 361 -28.32 3.57 0.06
C LYS A 361 -28.11 4.64 -1.01
N ASP A 362 -28.06 5.92 -0.64
CA ASP A 362 -27.79 7.05 -1.55
C ASP A 362 -26.34 7.06 -2.08
N LYS A 363 -25.44 6.32 -1.42
CA LYS A 363 -24.04 6.15 -1.83
C LYS A 363 -23.83 4.98 -2.80
N LEU A 364 -24.82 4.11 -2.99
CA LEU A 364 -24.80 2.97 -3.92
C LEU A 364 -25.19 3.39 -5.35
N LYS A 365 -24.49 4.39 -5.88
CA LYS A 365 -24.85 5.06 -7.14
C LYS A 365 -24.59 4.17 -8.34
N ILE A 366 -23.51 3.39 -8.32
CA ILE A 366 -23.13 2.50 -9.41
C ILE A 366 -24.13 1.36 -9.51
N VAL A 367 -24.41 0.67 -8.40
CA VAL A 367 -25.41 -0.41 -8.36
C VAL A 367 -26.76 0.12 -8.82
N ARG A 368 -27.19 1.30 -8.34
CA ARG A 368 -28.48 1.89 -8.74
C ARG A 368 -28.54 2.24 -10.22
N SER A 369 -27.43 2.70 -10.80
CA SER A 369 -27.37 3.04 -12.23
C SER A 369 -27.47 1.82 -13.15
N GLU A 370 -26.93 0.67 -12.72
CA GLU A 370 -27.01 -0.58 -13.48
C GLU A 370 -28.36 -1.28 -13.34
N PHE A 371 -29.11 -0.97 -12.28
CA PHE A 371 -30.41 -1.54 -11.96
C PHE A 371 -31.53 -0.49 -11.94
N LEU A 372 -31.50 0.48 -12.87
CA LEU A 372 -32.49 1.56 -12.94
C LEU A 372 -33.95 1.09 -13.08
N ALA A 373 -34.17 -0.10 -13.64
CA ALA A 373 -35.50 -0.66 -13.88
C ALA A 373 -36.07 -1.42 -12.67
N LEU A 374 -35.30 -1.63 -11.61
CA LEU A 374 -35.76 -2.36 -10.43
C LEU A 374 -36.53 -1.45 -9.47
N SER A 375 -37.50 -2.05 -8.76
CA SER A 375 -38.17 -1.39 -7.64
C SER A 375 -37.20 -1.20 -6.46
N ASP A 376 -37.54 -0.31 -5.52
CA ASP A 376 -36.73 -0.11 -4.31
C ASP A 376 -36.62 -1.38 -3.46
N GLU A 377 -37.69 -2.19 -3.42
CA GLU A 377 -37.72 -3.48 -2.71
C GLU A 377 -36.76 -4.50 -3.36
N ASP A 378 -36.76 -4.58 -4.70
CA ASP A 378 -35.88 -5.49 -5.43
C ASP A 378 -34.42 -5.02 -5.38
N PHE A 379 -34.21 -3.71 -5.37
CA PHE A 379 -32.89 -3.13 -5.18
C PHE A 379 -32.34 -3.49 -3.80
N ASP A 380 -33.14 -3.33 -2.74
CA ASP A 380 -32.74 -3.69 -1.38
C ASP A 380 -32.33 -5.17 -1.26
N LEU A 381 -33.03 -6.05 -1.98
CA LEU A 381 -32.66 -7.46 -2.05
C LEU A 381 -31.26 -7.68 -2.65
N LEU A 382 -30.84 -6.91 -3.65
CA LEU A 382 -29.53 -7.05 -4.29
C LEU A 382 -28.39 -6.33 -3.55
N THR A 383 -28.70 -5.40 -2.65
CA THR A 383 -27.69 -4.69 -1.86
C THR A 383 -27.17 -5.49 -0.67
N ARG A 384 -27.96 -6.45 -0.18
CA ARG A 384 -27.50 -7.43 0.81
C ARG A 384 -26.60 -8.45 0.11
N LYS A 385 -25.47 -8.80 0.73
CA LYS A 385 -24.59 -9.82 0.16
C LYS A 385 -25.34 -11.16 0.05
N GLY A 386 -25.32 -11.74 -1.15
CA GLY A 386 -25.90 -13.06 -1.41
C GLY A 386 -25.08 -14.20 -0.79
N VAL A 387 -25.61 -15.42 -0.90
CA VAL A 387 -24.89 -16.65 -0.56
C VAL A 387 -24.74 -17.53 -1.79
N PHE A 388 -23.58 -18.18 -1.93
CA PHE A 388 -23.28 -19.03 -3.08
C PHE A 388 -22.75 -20.41 -2.63
N PRO A 389 -23.23 -21.53 -3.22
CA PRO A 389 -22.88 -22.87 -2.77
C PRO A 389 -21.58 -23.36 -3.43
N TYR A 390 -20.43 -22.83 -3.00
CA TYR A 390 -19.11 -23.10 -3.59
C TYR A 390 -18.75 -24.60 -3.65
N GLU A 391 -19.08 -25.37 -2.62
CA GLU A 391 -18.77 -26.80 -2.58
C GLU A 391 -19.68 -27.67 -3.45
N TYR A 392 -20.88 -27.20 -3.74
CA TYR A 392 -21.81 -27.87 -4.64
C TYR A 392 -21.38 -27.69 -6.10
N VAL A 393 -20.79 -26.53 -6.43
CA VAL A 393 -20.34 -26.19 -7.79
C VAL A 393 -18.93 -26.75 -8.01
N ASP A 394 -18.87 -28.08 -8.16
CA ASP A 394 -17.65 -28.86 -8.42
C ASP A 394 -17.36 -29.07 -9.92
N SER A 395 -18.31 -28.69 -10.78
CA SER A 395 -18.27 -28.87 -12.22
C SER A 395 -19.13 -27.82 -12.94
N VAL A 396 -18.81 -27.53 -14.20
CA VAL A 396 -19.52 -26.50 -15.00
C VAL A 396 -20.95 -26.96 -15.30
N GLU A 397 -21.17 -28.27 -15.37
CA GLU A 397 -22.46 -28.89 -15.61
C GLU A 397 -23.48 -28.53 -14.53
N ARG A 398 -23.05 -28.37 -13.27
CA ARG A 398 -23.90 -27.95 -12.13
C ARG A 398 -24.52 -26.57 -12.33
N LEU A 399 -23.90 -25.71 -13.13
CA LEU A 399 -24.46 -24.39 -13.44
C LEU A 399 -25.74 -24.49 -14.30
N ASN A 400 -26.00 -25.63 -14.92
CA ASN A 400 -27.25 -25.87 -15.66
C ASN A 400 -28.40 -26.35 -14.78
N ASP A 401 -28.17 -26.58 -13.48
CA ASP A 401 -29.21 -27.05 -12.57
C ASP A 401 -30.33 -26.01 -12.47
N THR A 402 -31.57 -26.47 -12.66
CA THR A 402 -32.76 -25.59 -12.75
C THR A 402 -33.44 -25.34 -11.41
N ARG A 403 -32.82 -25.76 -10.31
CA ARG A 403 -33.34 -25.62 -8.95
C ARG A 403 -32.22 -25.15 -8.04
N LEU A 404 -32.55 -24.29 -7.08
CA LEU A 404 -31.62 -23.93 -6.03
C LEU A 404 -31.26 -25.19 -5.22
N PRO A 405 -29.97 -25.47 -4.99
CA PRO A 405 -29.54 -26.59 -4.14
C PRO A 405 -30.13 -26.47 -2.73
N PRO A 406 -30.33 -27.59 -2.02
CA PRO A 406 -30.85 -27.55 -0.67
C PRO A 406 -29.82 -26.91 0.28
N ARG A 407 -30.27 -26.36 1.42
CA ARG A 407 -29.44 -25.59 2.36
C ARG A 407 -28.18 -26.33 2.81
N GLU A 408 -28.24 -27.65 2.96
CA GLU A 408 -27.11 -28.49 3.36
C GLU A 408 -25.95 -28.43 2.33
N SER A 409 -26.26 -28.12 1.07
CA SER A 409 -25.27 -27.98 -0.01
C SER A 409 -24.55 -26.63 0.01
N PHE A 410 -24.98 -25.69 0.85
CA PHE A 410 -24.29 -24.42 1.09
C PHE A 410 -23.23 -24.51 2.20
N HIS A 411 -22.92 -25.73 2.67
CA HIS A 411 -21.85 -25.93 3.64
C HIS A 411 -20.50 -25.45 3.09
N SER A 412 -19.73 -24.77 3.95
CA SER A 412 -18.36 -24.33 3.64
C SER A 412 -17.37 -25.02 4.57
N SER A 413 -16.47 -25.84 4.01
CA SER A 413 -15.38 -26.49 4.77
C SER A 413 -14.41 -25.48 5.39
N LEU A 414 -14.38 -24.23 4.91
CA LEU A 414 -13.55 -23.17 5.48
C LEU A 414 -14.10 -22.65 6.81
N THR A 415 -15.42 -22.62 6.98
CA THR A 415 -16.08 -22.15 8.21
C THR A 415 -16.59 -23.32 9.07
N GLY A 416 -16.77 -24.51 8.49
CA GLY A 416 -17.30 -25.69 9.16
C GLY A 416 -18.81 -25.59 9.47
N ASP A 417 -19.48 -24.58 8.91
CA ASP A 417 -20.87 -24.23 9.22
C ASP A 417 -21.73 -24.25 7.95
N THR A 418 -23.00 -24.61 8.13
CA THR A 418 -24.05 -24.44 7.11
C THR A 418 -24.59 -23.02 7.15
N VAL A 419 -25.04 -22.53 5.99
CA VAL A 419 -25.61 -21.18 5.87
C VAL A 419 -26.85 -21.03 6.76
N SER A 420 -27.03 -19.84 7.33
CA SER A 420 -28.15 -19.56 8.24
C SER A 420 -29.50 -19.67 7.52
N GLU A 421 -30.57 -19.97 8.26
CA GLU A 421 -31.92 -20.06 7.66
C GLU A 421 -32.35 -18.74 7.01
N SER A 422 -31.95 -17.60 7.57
CA SER A 422 -32.31 -16.29 7.03
C SER A 422 -31.55 -15.95 5.75
N ASP A 423 -30.31 -16.46 5.59
CA ASP A 423 -29.52 -16.29 4.37
C ASP A 423 -29.99 -17.22 3.26
N TYR A 424 -30.36 -18.47 3.59
CA TYR A 424 -30.93 -19.39 2.60
C TYR A 424 -32.31 -18.93 2.13
N ALA A 425 -33.20 -18.49 3.04
CA ALA A 425 -34.48 -17.90 2.67
C ALA A 425 -34.32 -16.64 1.79
N HIS A 426 -33.24 -15.87 2.03
CA HIS A 426 -32.90 -14.74 1.17
C HIS A 426 -32.50 -15.20 -0.24
N ALA A 427 -31.67 -16.24 -0.38
CA ALA A 427 -31.32 -16.82 -1.68
C ALA A 427 -32.55 -17.37 -2.43
N GLU A 428 -33.47 -18.04 -1.73
CA GLU A 428 -34.74 -18.50 -2.31
C GLU A 428 -35.60 -17.33 -2.80
N ASN A 429 -35.68 -16.25 -2.02
CA ASN A 429 -36.40 -15.05 -2.41
C ASN A 429 -35.78 -14.41 -3.66
N VAL A 430 -34.45 -14.25 -3.71
CA VAL A 430 -33.75 -13.74 -4.91
C VAL A 430 -34.01 -14.64 -6.12
N TRP A 431 -33.92 -15.96 -5.96
CA TRP A 431 -34.17 -16.91 -7.03
C TRP A 431 -35.58 -16.75 -7.64
N GLN A 432 -36.60 -16.64 -6.78
CA GLN A 432 -37.98 -16.49 -7.22
C GLN A 432 -38.26 -15.09 -7.79
N ARG A 433 -37.83 -14.04 -7.09
CA ARG A 433 -38.15 -12.65 -7.42
C ARG A 433 -37.53 -12.20 -8.73
N PHE A 434 -36.30 -12.65 -9.02
CA PHE A 434 -35.61 -12.37 -10.28
C PHE A 434 -35.88 -13.41 -11.37
N SER A 435 -36.80 -14.36 -11.14
CA SER A 435 -37.18 -15.40 -12.10
C SER A 435 -35.98 -16.20 -12.64
N VAL A 436 -35.03 -16.50 -11.75
CA VAL A 436 -33.79 -17.21 -12.09
C VAL A 436 -34.12 -18.64 -12.50
N ARG A 437 -33.60 -19.06 -13.66
CA ARG A 437 -33.92 -20.38 -14.25
C ARG A 437 -32.85 -21.42 -14.01
N THR A 438 -31.60 -20.99 -13.85
CA THR A 438 -30.44 -21.89 -13.71
C THR A 438 -29.48 -21.39 -12.63
N LEU A 439 -28.73 -22.31 -12.02
CA LEU A 439 -27.71 -21.95 -11.03
C LEU A 439 -26.62 -21.04 -11.61
N GLY A 440 -26.36 -21.15 -12.92
CA GLY A 440 -25.49 -20.24 -13.63
C GLY A 440 -26.03 -18.82 -13.71
N GLU A 441 -27.32 -18.63 -14.01
CA GLU A 441 -27.94 -17.29 -13.96
C GLU A 441 -27.88 -16.69 -12.55
N TYR A 442 -28.08 -17.52 -11.52
CA TYR A 442 -27.88 -17.11 -10.13
C TYR A 442 -26.44 -16.67 -9.86
N SER A 443 -25.46 -17.43 -10.35
CA SER A 443 -24.03 -17.10 -10.24
C SER A 443 -23.68 -15.79 -10.96
N ASP A 444 -24.22 -15.54 -12.16
CA ASP A 444 -23.98 -14.29 -12.88
C ASP A 444 -24.57 -13.08 -12.14
N LEU A 445 -25.77 -13.23 -11.56
CA LEU A 445 -26.38 -12.18 -10.74
C LEU A 445 -25.55 -11.91 -9.48
N TYR A 446 -25.12 -12.97 -8.78
CA TYR A 446 -24.25 -12.89 -7.61
C TYR A 446 -22.94 -12.16 -7.93
N LEU A 447 -22.27 -12.57 -9.00
CA LEU A 447 -21.01 -11.96 -9.43
C LEU A 447 -21.20 -10.51 -9.90
N LYS A 448 -22.33 -10.20 -10.55
CA LYS A 448 -22.69 -8.81 -10.89
C LYS A 448 -22.85 -7.96 -9.64
N THR A 449 -23.57 -8.44 -8.62
CA THR A 449 -23.76 -7.68 -7.38
C THR A 449 -22.45 -7.45 -6.64
N ASP A 450 -21.59 -8.47 -6.53
CA ASP A 450 -20.30 -8.35 -5.81
C ASP A 450 -19.36 -7.33 -6.50
N VAL A 451 -19.26 -7.36 -7.84
CA VAL A 451 -18.45 -6.37 -8.58
C VAL A 451 -18.97 -4.94 -8.44
N LEU A 452 -20.29 -4.74 -8.52
CA LEU A 452 -20.88 -3.41 -8.43
C LEU A 452 -20.82 -2.86 -7.00
N LEU A 453 -21.05 -3.69 -5.98
CA LEU A 453 -20.88 -3.32 -4.58
C LEU A 453 -19.41 -2.97 -4.28
N LEU A 454 -18.46 -3.75 -4.81
CA LEU A 454 -17.04 -3.43 -4.69
C LEU A 454 -16.72 -2.06 -5.31
N ALA A 455 -17.30 -1.76 -6.48
CA ALA A 455 -17.12 -0.47 -7.13
C ALA A 455 -17.65 0.68 -6.26
N ASP A 456 -18.88 0.58 -5.75
CA ASP A 456 -19.45 1.62 -4.88
C ASP A 456 -18.65 1.79 -3.58
N VAL A 457 -18.28 0.69 -2.91
CA VAL A 457 -17.43 0.72 -1.69
C VAL A 457 -16.12 1.42 -1.94
N PHE A 458 -15.42 1.04 -3.01
CA PHE A 458 -14.09 1.58 -3.26
C PHE A 458 -14.14 3.02 -3.79
N GLU A 459 -15.13 3.40 -4.60
CA GLU A 459 -15.32 4.80 -5.02
C GLU A 459 -15.66 5.71 -3.83
N ASN A 460 -16.51 5.27 -2.90
CA ASN A 460 -16.79 6.02 -1.66
C ASN A 460 -15.53 6.16 -0.78
N PHE A 461 -14.70 5.12 -0.71
CA PHE A 461 -13.39 5.19 -0.06
C PHE A 461 -12.47 6.22 -0.73
N ARG A 462 -12.40 6.22 -2.07
CA ARG A 462 -11.62 7.20 -2.85
C ARG A 462 -12.10 8.64 -2.60
N ASP A 463 -13.41 8.87 -2.61
CA ASP A 463 -14.02 10.17 -2.32
C ASP A 463 -13.66 10.66 -0.91
N SER A 464 -13.73 9.77 0.08
CA SER A 464 -13.37 10.08 1.47
C SER A 464 -11.89 10.44 1.62
N CYS A 465 -11.00 9.76 0.89
CA CYS A 465 -9.57 10.06 0.85
C CYS A 465 -9.27 11.41 0.17
N GLU A 466 -9.98 11.74 -0.91
CA GLU A 466 -9.84 13.03 -1.60
C GLU A 466 -10.32 14.20 -0.76
N LEU A 467 -11.47 14.08 -0.09
CA LEU A 467 -11.99 15.12 0.79
C LEU A 467 -11.01 15.42 1.94
N ARG A 468 -10.43 14.40 2.56
CA ARG A 468 -9.43 14.55 3.64
C ARG A 468 -8.12 15.18 3.15
N THR A 469 -7.68 14.87 1.94
CA THR A 469 -6.46 15.47 1.38
C THR A 469 -6.66 16.92 0.96
N ARG A 470 -7.85 17.30 0.45
CA ARG A 470 -8.19 18.71 0.17
C ARG A 470 -8.39 19.54 1.44
N SER A 471 -8.98 18.97 2.48
CA SER A 471 -9.15 19.66 3.78
C SER A 471 -7.83 19.78 4.57
N ARG A 472 -6.91 18.80 4.49
CA ARG A 472 -5.52 18.98 4.97
C ARG A 472 -4.69 19.94 4.11
N ALA A 473 -5.00 20.10 2.82
CA ALA A 473 -4.37 21.14 2.00
C ALA A 473 -4.86 22.55 2.37
N LEU A 474 -6.07 22.69 2.93
CA LEU A 474 -6.55 23.94 3.55
C LEU A 474 -5.97 24.17 4.95
N LEU A 475 -5.62 23.10 5.67
CA LEU A 475 -4.87 23.12 6.93
C LEU A 475 -3.41 22.72 6.70
N HIS A 476 -2.71 23.45 5.83
CA HIS A 476 -1.27 23.58 6.03
C HIS A 476 -1.12 24.60 7.17
N PRO A 477 -0.55 24.26 8.33
CA PRO A 477 0.02 25.28 9.18
C PRO A 477 1.18 25.87 8.37
N ALA A 478 0.92 26.95 7.65
CA ALA A 478 1.93 27.96 7.46
C ALA A 478 2.27 28.44 8.88
N ARG A 479 3.26 27.80 9.52
CA ARG A 479 3.94 28.45 10.63
C ARG A 479 4.52 29.73 10.04
N PHE A 480 3.94 30.85 10.48
CA PHE A 480 4.50 32.18 10.31
C PHE A 480 6.01 32.12 10.60
N HIS A 481 6.80 32.46 9.59
CA HIS A 481 8.08 33.11 9.85
C HIS A 481 7.72 34.48 10.42
N VAL A 482 7.89 34.66 11.74
CA VAL A 482 8.24 35.99 12.24
C VAL A 482 9.69 36.18 11.82
N GLY A 483 9.88 36.87 10.69
CA GLY A 483 11.17 37.41 10.35
C GLY A 483 11.66 38.25 11.52
N ARG A 484 12.87 37.96 12.01
CA ARG A 484 13.66 39.00 12.64
C ARG A 484 14.15 39.88 11.51
N ASP A 485 13.55 41.07 11.42
CA ASP A 485 14.19 42.20 10.77
C ASP A 485 15.53 42.50 11.45
N ALA A 486 16.51 42.86 10.62
CA ALA A 486 17.81 43.48 10.90
C ALA A 486 18.85 42.66 11.69
#